data_AF-A0A661NZF8-F1
#
_entry.id   AF-A0A661NZF8-F1
#
_cell.length_a   1.000
_cell.length_b   1.000
_cell.length_c   1.000
_cell.angle_alpha   90.00
_cell.angle_beta   90.00
_cell.angle_gamma   90.00
#
_symmetry.space_group_name_H-M   'P 1'
#
loop_
_entity.id
_entity.type
_entity.pdbx_description
1 polymer ?
#
loop_
_entity_poly.entity_id
_entity_poly.type
_entity_poly.pdbx_seq_one_letter_code
_entity_poly.pdbx_strand_id
1 'polypeptide(L)'
;MPPTAAATTATTPWTRCTPAPRSCATASTTTATAPATRRTPSAWYAAAAAAPAETTAGRHCCLRCCWPGGTEMAELEEGIAGLAGYLAEARHVLVFTGAGISTGSGIPDYRGPQGVWKRRQPVYYQDFMSDEQKRLEYWEFALEGFSGYRDARPNAIHHACVELERAGRLEMVVTQNIDGLHRKAGTSAEKLVEIHGTNLEVECQSCHRRDAPEEYFAYFERERKPPLCRCGGFIKPATISFGQSLRPEDLERAGRAAAAADLAISLGSTLSVYPAAGIPQAAAARGIPYVVINRGPTEHDHLPELTLRLEGDVAEIFPPAVARALADGNRHPT
;
A
#
# COMPACT_ATOMS: atom_id res chain seq x y z
N MET A 1 12.13 82.82 19.41
CA MET A 1 12.82 81.52 19.52
C MET A 1 12.77 80.83 18.15
N PRO A 2 13.92 80.66 17.51
CA PRO A 2 14.13 79.92 16.25
C PRO A 2 14.38 78.41 16.57
N PRO A 3 14.82 77.55 15.64
CA PRO A 3 14.24 77.29 14.31
C PRO A 3 14.32 75.79 13.87
N THR A 4 13.77 75.52 12.68
CA THR A 4 14.25 74.65 11.58
C THR A 4 15.20 73.46 11.84
N ALA A 5 14.89 72.30 11.25
CA ALA A 5 15.88 71.31 10.85
C ALA A 5 15.87 71.14 9.32
N ALA A 6 16.98 71.51 8.70
CA ALA A 6 17.26 71.43 7.28
C ALA A 6 17.85 70.07 6.88
N ALA A 7 17.65 69.73 5.61
CA ALA A 7 18.35 68.70 4.87
C ALA A 7 19.87 68.98 4.79
N THR A 8 20.70 67.94 4.63
CA THR A 8 21.40 67.62 3.36
C THR A 8 22.43 66.48 3.50
N THR A 9 22.34 65.56 2.53
CA THR A 9 23.38 64.85 1.75
C THR A 9 24.75 64.51 2.37
N ALA A 10 25.13 63.23 2.27
CA ALA A 10 26.48 62.83 1.86
C ALA A 10 26.47 61.45 1.17
N THR A 11 27.42 61.28 0.26
CA THR A 11 27.36 60.48 -0.96
C THR A 11 28.41 59.36 -0.92
N THR A 12 28.04 58.13 -1.31
CA THR A 12 28.88 57.12 -2.03
C THR A 12 30.20 56.63 -1.36
N PRO A 13 30.99 55.70 -1.94
CA PRO A 13 30.69 54.35 -2.48
C PRO A 13 31.78 53.28 -2.18
N TRP A 14 31.53 52.01 -2.56
CA TRP A 14 32.48 50.87 -2.72
C TRP A 14 33.20 50.39 -1.41
N THR A 15 33.52 49.12 -1.16
CA THR A 15 34.26 48.21 -2.05
C THR A 15 34.21 46.76 -1.51
N ARG A 16 34.55 45.86 -2.42
CA ARG A 16 34.49 44.39 -2.42
C ARG A 16 35.33 43.65 -1.38
N CYS A 17 34.86 42.41 -1.18
CA CYS A 17 35.55 41.21 -0.71
C CYS A 17 37.01 41.04 -1.16
N THR A 18 37.82 40.39 -0.32
CA THR A 18 38.54 39.12 -0.61
C THR A 18 39.23 38.58 0.66
N PRO A 19 39.61 37.27 0.71
CA PRO A 19 39.37 36.41 1.86
C PRO A 19 40.61 36.08 2.70
N ALA A 20 40.35 35.57 3.91
CA ALA A 20 41.31 34.88 4.77
C ALA A 20 41.26 33.35 4.57
N PRO A 21 42.39 32.62 4.65
CA PRO A 21 42.38 31.17 4.75
C PRO A 21 42.49 30.68 6.21
N ARG A 22 41.53 29.82 6.54
CA ARG A 22 41.54 28.58 7.34
C ARG A 22 42.69 28.30 8.32
N SER A 23 42.25 27.90 9.52
CA SER A 23 42.51 26.62 10.24
C SER A 23 42.72 26.94 11.73
N CYS A 24 42.45 26.11 12.71
CA CYS A 24 41.79 24.81 12.89
C CYS A 24 41.53 24.69 14.40
N ALA A 25 40.69 23.72 14.81
CA ALA A 25 40.63 23.15 16.17
C ALA A 25 39.99 24.07 17.24
N THR A 26 39.25 23.60 18.26
CA THR A 26 38.81 22.28 18.74
C THR A 26 37.83 22.52 19.92
N ALA A 27 37.17 21.45 20.35
CA ALA A 27 36.79 21.17 21.75
C ALA A 27 35.46 21.73 22.32
N SER A 28 34.48 20.82 22.34
CA SER A 28 33.79 20.27 23.52
C SER A 28 33.01 21.16 24.52
N THR A 29 31.74 20.76 24.65
CA THR A 29 30.95 20.45 25.86
C THR A 29 30.09 21.50 26.57
N THR A 30 28.89 20.99 26.90
CA THR A 30 27.98 21.26 28.04
C THR A 30 26.88 22.33 27.93
N THR A 31 25.68 21.82 27.63
CA THR A 31 24.38 21.94 28.34
C THR A 31 23.92 23.27 28.93
N ALA A 32 22.76 23.74 28.45
CA ALA A 32 21.79 24.53 29.21
C ALA A 32 20.36 24.25 28.73
N THR A 33 19.39 24.39 29.65
CA THR A 33 18.05 23.80 29.65
C THR A 33 16.93 24.80 29.26
N ALA A 34 15.96 24.34 28.44
CA ALA A 34 14.54 24.76 28.27
C ALA A 34 14.20 26.23 27.83
N PRO A 35 12.97 26.59 27.34
CA PRO A 35 11.72 25.82 27.14
C PRO A 35 10.99 26.02 25.76
N ALA A 36 9.94 25.20 25.58
CA ALA A 36 8.74 25.28 24.71
C ALA A 36 8.61 26.29 23.54
N THR A 37 8.16 25.82 22.37
CA THR A 37 6.97 26.35 21.65
C THR A 37 6.59 25.48 20.44
N ARG A 38 5.28 25.40 20.17
CA ARG A 38 4.65 24.74 19.01
C ARG A 38 5.07 25.40 17.69
N ARG A 39 5.25 24.61 16.62
CA ARG A 39 4.96 25.04 15.24
C ARG A 39 4.84 23.86 14.25
N THR A 40 4.01 24.14 13.25
CA THR A 40 3.42 23.35 12.15
C THR A 40 4.41 22.79 11.11
N PRO A 41 3.99 21.85 10.24
CA PRO A 41 4.86 21.16 9.30
C PRO A 41 5.23 22.02 8.08
N SER A 42 6.49 21.88 7.65
CA SER A 42 7.09 22.56 6.52
C SER A 42 6.78 21.85 5.20
N ALA A 43 6.39 22.66 4.23
CA ALA A 43 6.33 22.34 2.81
C ALA A 43 7.75 22.23 2.23
N TRP A 44 7.96 21.28 1.32
CA TRP A 44 9.10 21.27 0.41
C TRP A 44 8.66 20.81 -0.98
N TYR A 45 8.56 21.78 -1.89
CA TYR A 45 8.57 21.62 -3.35
C TYR A 45 9.62 22.60 -3.89
N ALA A 46 10.63 22.09 -4.60
CA ALA A 46 11.54 22.78 -5.54
C ALA A 46 12.66 21.79 -5.87
N ALA A 47 13.18 21.63 -7.09
CA ALA A 47 13.04 22.39 -8.32
C ALA A 47 13.40 21.49 -9.51
N ALA A 48 12.75 21.74 -10.65
CA ALA A 48 13.21 21.29 -11.96
C ALA A 48 14.39 22.17 -12.41
N ALA A 49 15.44 21.55 -12.94
CA ALA A 49 16.56 22.23 -13.59
C ALA A 49 16.63 21.80 -15.06
N ALA A 50 16.74 22.81 -15.94
CA ALA A 50 16.79 22.70 -17.39
C ALA A 50 18.14 22.13 -17.88
N ALA A 51 18.10 21.35 -18.96
CA ALA A 51 19.29 20.88 -19.69
C ALA A 51 19.65 21.85 -20.83
N PRO A 52 20.94 22.08 -21.12
CA PRO A 52 21.38 22.93 -22.23
C PRO A 52 21.40 22.18 -23.57
N ALA A 53 21.27 22.94 -24.65
CA ALA A 53 21.34 22.48 -26.04
C ALA A 53 22.79 22.28 -26.49
N GLU A 54 23.07 21.16 -27.15
CA GLU A 54 24.35 20.89 -27.81
C GLU A 54 24.22 20.84 -29.35
N THR A 55 25.27 21.37 -29.97
CA THR A 55 25.46 21.62 -31.40
C THR A 55 25.86 20.40 -32.21
N THR A 56 25.41 20.36 -33.46
CA THR A 56 25.68 19.36 -34.49
C THR A 56 27.14 19.29 -34.94
N ALA A 57 27.75 18.10 -34.85
CA ALA A 57 28.88 17.69 -35.69
C ALA A 57 28.86 16.17 -35.90
N GLY A 58 28.83 15.74 -37.16
CA GLY A 58 28.52 14.37 -37.57
C GLY A 58 29.53 13.32 -37.12
N ARG A 59 29.00 12.13 -36.77
CA ARG A 59 29.73 10.86 -36.75
C ARG A 59 28.80 9.76 -37.25
N HIS A 60 29.38 8.87 -38.05
CA HIS A 60 28.73 7.80 -38.79
C HIS A 60 27.82 6.91 -37.93
N CYS A 61 26.57 6.77 -38.37
CA CYS A 61 25.57 5.87 -37.82
C CYS A 61 25.93 4.42 -38.17
N CYS A 62 26.40 3.65 -37.18
CA CYS A 62 26.26 2.19 -37.20
C CYS A 62 24.87 1.85 -36.65
N LEU A 63 23.97 1.42 -37.52
CA LEU A 63 22.64 0.89 -37.19
C LEU A 63 22.78 -0.47 -36.49
N ARG A 64 23.13 -0.48 -35.20
CA ARG A 64 22.84 -1.61 -34.31
C ARG A 64 22.99 -1.17 -32.86
N CYS A 65 21.97 -1.47 -32.06
CA CYS A 65 21.97 -1.46 -30.59
C CYS A 65 21.91 -0.08 -29.92
N CYS A 66 20.72 0.52 -29.87
CA CYS A 66 20.25 1.36 -28.75
C CYS A 66 18.71 1.36 -28.80
N TRP A 67 18.07 0.25 -28.41
CA TRP A 67 16.64 0.26 -28.10
C TRP A 67 16.51 0.62 -26.61
N PRO A 68 15.94 1.78 -26.25
CA PRO A 68 15.87 2.21 -24.85
C PRO A 68 15.04 1.28 -23.95
N GLY A 69 14.21 0.39 -24.51
CA GLY A 69 13.43 -0.61 -23.75
C GLY A 69 14.09 -1.98 -23.57
N GLY A 70 15.33 -2.19 -24.05
CA GLY A 70 16.01 -3.50 -23.95
C GLY A 70 16.49 -3.85 -22.54
N THR A 71 16.83 -2.84 -21.73
CA THR A 71 17.31 -3.00 -20.35
C THR A 71 16.16 -3.20 -19.38
N GLU A 72 15.07 -2.44 -19.50
CA GLU A 72 13.89 -2.57 -18.63
C GLU A 72 13.23 -3.95 -18.75
N MET A 73 13.10 -4.48 -19.98
CA MET A 73 12.58 -5.83 -20.18
C MET A 73 13.49 -6.92 -19.60
N ALA A 74 14.81 -6.73 -19.65
CA ALA A 74 15.77 -7.68 -19.10
C ALA A 74 15.74 -7.68 -17.56
N GLU A 75 15.67 -6.50 -16.94
CA GLU A 75 15.53 -6.35 -15.48
C GLU A 75 14.22 -6.95 -14.96
N LEU A 76 13.11 -6.75 -15.69
CA LEU A 76 11.83 -7.35 -15.36
C LEU A 76 11.88 -8.89 -15.43
N GLU A 77 12.46 -9.45 -16.50
CA GLU A 77 12.62 -10.90 -16.65
C GLU A 77 13.53 -11.50 -15.58
N GLU A 78 14.63 -10.81 -15.22
CA GLU A 78 15.51 -11.21 -14.12
C GLU A 78 14.76 -11.21 -12.77
N GLY A 79 13.95 -10.17 -12.52
CA GLY A 79 13.10 -10.10 -11.34
C GLY A 79 12.06 -11.23 -11.26
N ILE A 80 11.41 -11.54 -12.39
CA ILE A 80 10.46 -12.67 -12.52
C ILE A 80 11.18 -14.00 -12.27
N ALA A 81 12.38 -14.18 -12.85
CA ALA A 81 13.18 -15.39 -12.65
C ALA A 81 13.61 -15.56 -11.19
N GLY A 82 14.06 -14.48 -10.54
CA GLY A 82 14.44 -14.47 -9.12
C GLY A 82 13.27 -14.82 -8.21
N LEU A 83 12.10 -14.19 -8.43
CA LEU A 83 10.88 -14.54 -7.72
C LEU A 83 10.45 -15.99 -7.96
N ALA A 84 10.52 -16.47 -9.20
CA ALA A 84 10.21 -17.85 -9.54
C ALA A 84 11.12 -18.85 -8.81
N GLY A 85 12.40 -18.51 -8.57
CA GLY A 85 13.34 -19.33 -7.79
C GLY A 85 12.90 -19.48 -6.33
N TYR A 86 12.63 -18.38 -5.63
CA TYR A 86 12.07 -18.43 -4.27
C TYR A 86 10.74 -19.18 -4.24
N LEU A 87 9.88 -18.88 -5.21
CA LEU A 87 8.63 -19.58 -5.44
C LEU A 87 8.83 -21.00 -5.93
N ALA A 88 10.00 -21.57 -6.20
CA ALA A 88 10.16 -22.99 -6.54
C ALA A 88 10.58 -23.79 -5.31
N GLU A 89 11.39 -23.18 -4.44
CA GLU A 89 11.95 -23.79 -3.23
C GLU A 89 10.95 -23.83 -2.06
N ALA A 90 10.04 -22.86 -1.98
CA ALA A 90 9.10 -22.73 -0.87
C ALA A 90 8.05 -23.87 -0.80
N ARG A 91 7.58 -24.22 0.39
CA ARG A 91 6.45 -25.16 0.57
C ARG A 91 5.27 -24.51 1.30
N HIS A 92 5.52 -23.42 2.01
CA HIS A 92 4.55 -22.68 2.81
C HIS A 92 4.63 -21.19 2.47
N VAL A 93 4.01 -20.80 1.36
CA VAL A 93 4.01 -19.41 0.87
C VAL A 93 2.92 -18.60 1.58
N LEU A 94 3.33 -17.60 2.35
CA LEU A 94 2.44 -16.55 2.86
C LEU A 94 2.34 -15.42 1.84
N VAL A 95 1.13 -15.18 1.32
CA VAL A 95 0.85 -14.07 0.42
C VAL A 95 0.08 -12.99 1.17
N PHE A 96 0.65 -11.79 1.26
CA PHE A 96 0.03 -10.63 1.87
C PHE A 96 -0.38 -9.63 0.77
N THR A 97 -1.66 -9.24 0.70
CA THR A 97 -2.14 -8.40 -0.42
C THR A 97 -2.76 -7.09 0.03
N GLY A 98 -2.54 -6.03 -0.77
CA GLY A 98 -3.19 -4.73 -0.64
C GLY A 98 -3.96 -4.32 -1.90
N ALA A 99 -4.51 -3.11 -1.90
CA ALA A 99 -5.45 -2.66 -2.93
C ALA A 99 -4.86 -2.63 -4.35
N GLY A 100 -3.53 -2.56 -4.48
CA GLY A 100 -2.84 -2.54 -5.77
C GLY A 100 -3.18 -3.75 -6.64
N ILE A 101 -3.43 -4.93 -6.05
CA ILE A 101 -3.77 -6.14 -6.81
C ILE A 101 -5.16 -6.09 -7.47
N SER A 102 -6.04 -5.22 -6.98
CA SER A 102 -7.44 -5.12 -7.43
C SER A 102 -7.65 -3.99 -8.44
N THR A 103 -6.61 -3.20 -8.75
CA THR A 103 -6.69 -2.08 -9.70
C THR A 103 -7.07 -2.52 -11.12
N GLY A 104 -6.49 -3.63 -11.61
CA GLY A 104 -6.87 -4.26 -12.88
C GLY A 104 -8.27 -4.86 -12.91
N SER A 105 -8.95 -4.94 -11.75
CA SER A 105 -10.33 -5.40 -11.62
C SER A 105 -11.34 -4.24 -11.56
N GLY A 106 -10.91 -3.00 -11.81
CA GLY A 106 -11.76 -1.81 -11.80
C GLY A 106 -12.00 -1.22 -10.41
N ILE A 107 -11.31 -1.71 -9.37
CA ILE A 107 -11.40 -1.19 -8.01
C ILE A 107 -10.23 -0.23 -7.79
N PRO A 108 -10.48 1.07 -7.54
CA PRO A 108 -9.40 2.02 -7.31
C PRO A 108 -8.64 1.69 -6.03
N ASP A 109 -7.34 1.98 -6.02
CA ASP A 109 -6.58 1.94 -4.78
C ASP A 109 -6.95 3.11 -3.85
N TYR A 110 -6.34 3.12 -2.67
CA TYR A 110 -6.60 4.13 -1.66
C TYR A 110 -5.67 5.34 -1.75
N ARG A 111 -4.38 5.12 -2.08
CA ARG A 111 -3.30 6.10 -1.90
C ARG A 111 -2.57 6.49 -3.18
N GLY A 112 -2.76 5.76 -4.28
CA GLY A 112 -2.08 6.00 -5.54
C GLY A 112 -2.53 7.28 -6.23
N PRO A 113 -2.09 7.51 -7.48
CA PRO A 113 -2.41 8.71 -8.24
C PRO A 113 -3.92 9.02 -8.27
N GLN A 114 -4.75 7.98 -8.40
CA GLN A 114 -6.22 8.05 -8.43
C GLN A 114 -6.89 7.60 -7.11
N GLY A 115 -6.13 7.58 -6.01
CA GLY A 115 -6.58 6.99 -4.75
C GLY A 115 -7.79 7.67 -4.11
N VAL A 116 -8.70 6.86 -3.55
CA VAL A 116 -9.98 7.32 -2.98
C VAL A 116 -9.81 8.39 -1.89
N TRP A 117 -8.76 8.31 -1.06
CA TRP A 117 -8.55 9.25 0.05
C TRP A 117 -8.20 10.68 -0.36
N LYS A 118 -7.91 10.91 -1.65
CA LYS A 118 -7.74 12.28 -2.17
C LYS A 118 -9.07 13.03 -2.32
N ARG A 119 -10.20 12.31 -2.35
CA ARG A 119 -11.53 12.86 -2.64
C ARG A 119 -12.41 12.98 -1.40
N ARG A 120 -12.35 12.02 -0.48
CA ARG A 120 -13.19 11.96 0.73
C ARG A 120 -12.42 11.34 1.88
N GLN A 121 -12.55 11.87 3.10
CA GLN A 121 -11.95 11.28 4.29
C GLN A 121 -12.82 10.10 4.80
N PRO A 122 -12.21 9.07 5.41
CA PRO A 122 -12.99 7.98 6.00
C PRO A 122 -13.77 8.44 7.23
N VAL A 123 -14.99 7.94 7.37
CA VAL A 123 -15.71 7.99 8.65
C VAL A 123 -15.06 7.01 9.63
N TYR A 124 -14.62 7.49 10.78
CA TYR A 124 -14.03 6.64 11.81
C TYR A 124 -15.10 5.84 12.53
N TYR A 125 -14.72 4.69 13.07
CA TYR A 125 -15.66 3.78 13.73
C TYR A 125 -16.41 4.44 14.89
N GLN A 126 -15.72 5.22 15.71
CA GLN A 126 -16.35 5.89 16.85
C GLN A 126 -17.39 6.92 16.39
N ASP A 127 -17.08 7.69 15.34
CA ASP A 127 -18.01 8.65 14.74
C ASP A 127 -19.26 7.94 14.18
N PHE A 128 -19.07 6.82 13.48
CA PHE A 128 -20.17 5.98 13.02
C PHE A 128 -21.06 5.52 14.19
N MET A 129 -20.47 5.16 15.33
CA MET A 129 -21.23 4.70 16.50
C MET A 129 -21.96 5.84 17.22
N SER A 130 -21.37 7.05 17.29
CA SER A 130 -21.91 8.14 18.10
C SER A 130 -22.77 9.16 17.35
N ASP A 131 -22.62 9.30 16.02
CA ASP A 131 -23.22 10.39 15.25
C ASP A 131 -24.06 9.86 14.06
N GLU A 132 -25.34 10.22 14.03
CA GLU A 132 -26.27 9.82 12.96
C GLU A 132 -25.88 10.38 11.59
N GLN A 133 -25.41 11.63 11.55
CA GLN A 133 -24.97 12.25 10.31
C GLN A 133 -23.73 11.55 9.75
N LYS A 134 -22.85 11.07 10.63
CA LYS A 134 -21.68 10.27 10.23
C LYS A 134 -22.07 8.88 9.73
N ARG A 135 -23.13 8.27 10.27
CA ARG A 135 -23.70 7.03 9.71
C ARG A 135 -24.30 7.24 8.32
N LEU A 136 -25.00 8.35 8.11
CA LEU A 136 -25.52 8.73 6.80
C LEU A 136 -24.37 8.90 5.79
N GLU A 137 -23.36 9.70 6.16
CA GLU A 137 -22.16 9.93 5.33
C GLU A 137 -21.46 8.61 4.95
N TYR A 138 -21.33 7.70 5.92
CA TYR A 138 -20.74 6.38 5.71
C TYR A 138 -21.56 5.54 4.72
N TRP A 139 -22.88 5.48 4.89
CA TRP A 139 -23.75 4.68 4.02
C TRP A 139 -23.88 5.26 2.61
N GLU A 140 -23.84 6.58 2.45
CA GLU A 140 -23.75 7.22 1.13
C GLU A 140 -22.49 6.78 0.40
N PHE A 141 -21.33 6.86 1.06
CA PHE A 141 -20.07 6.41 0.49
C PHE A 141 -20.06 4.91 0.17
N ALA A 142 -20.62 4.09 1.07
CA ALA A 142 -20.74 2.66 0.85
C ALA A 142 -21.61 2.37 -0.39
N LEU A 143 -22.74 3.06 -0.54
CA LEU A 143 -23.66 2.88 -1.67
C LEU A 143 -23.00 3.29 -2.99
N GLU A 144 -22.23 4.38 -3.02
CA GLU A 144 -21.46 4.83 -4.19
C GLU A 144 -20.53 3.73 -4.73
N GLY A 145 -19.90 2.96 -3.83
CA GLY A 145 -18.98 1.88 -4.20
C GLY A 145 -19.62 0.51 -4.41
N PHE A 146 -20.87 0.30 -3.97
CA PHE A 146 -21.46 -1.03 -3.81
C PHE A 146 -21.48 -1.84 -5.12
N SER A 147 -21.96 -1.25 -6.21
CA SER A 147 -22.00 -1.92 -7.52
C SER A 147 -20.60 -2.25 -8.03
N GLY A 148 -19.62 -1.35 -7.84
CA GLY A 148 -18.23 -1.56 -8.22
C GLY A 148 -17.63 -2.80 -7.56
N TYR A 149 -17.77 -2.94 -6.23
CA TYR A 149 -17.28 -4.12 -5.52
C TYR A 149 -18.06 -5.41 -5.87
N ARG A 150 -19.38 -5.31 -6.01
CA ARG A 150 -20.24 -6.45 -6.36
C ARG A 150 -19.87 -7.02 -7.73
N ASP A 151 -19.71 -6.16 -8.73
CA ASP A 151 -19.57 -6.56 -10.13
C ASP A 151 -18.11 -6.81 -10.54
N ALA A 152 -17.14 -6.35 -9.73
CA ALA A 152 -15.72 -6.63 -9.94
C ALA A 152 -15.42 -8.13 -9.97
N ARG A 153 -14.54 -8.51 -10.91
CA ARG A 153 -14.11 -9.88 -11.14
C ARG A 153 -12.65 -10.08 -10.76
N PRO A 154 -12.27 -11.28 -10.28
CA PRO A 154 -10.88 -11.63 -10.07
C PRO A 154 -10.05 -11.48 -11.34
N ASN A 155 -8.75 -11.25 -11.17
CA ASN A 155 -7.78 -11.15 -12.26
C ASN A 155 -6.67 -12.22 -12.07
N ALA A 156 -5.67 -12.22 -12.97
CA ALA A 156 -4.60 -13.22 -12.99
C ALA A 156 -3.84 -13.35 -11.65
N ILE A 157 -3.71 -12.29 -10.86
CA ILE A 157 -3.02 -12.32 -9.54
C ILE A 157 -3.78 -13.20 -8.56
N HIS A 158 -5.11 -13.04 -8.52
CA HIS A 158 -5.97 -13.82 -7.64
C HIS A 158 -5.97 -15.30 -8.06
N HIS A 159 -6.04 -15.57 -9.37
CA HIS A 159 -5.97 -16.92 -9.89
C HIS A 159 -4.60 -17.59 -9.64
N ALA A 160 -3.50 -16.85 -9.71
CA ALA A 160 -2.18 -17.37 -9.35
C ALA A 160 -2.08 -17.80 -7.88
N CYS A 161 -2.79 -17.12 -6.96
CA CYS A 161 -2.89 -17.58 -5.57
C CYS A 161 -3.63 -18.93 -5.47
N VAL A 162 -4.69 -19.12 -6.26
CA VAL A 162 -5.43 -20.39 -6.35
C VAL A 162 -4.56 -21.50 -6.96
N GLU A 163 -3.71 -21.18 -7.92
CA GLU A 163 -2.76 -22.14 -8.50
C GLU A 163 -1.72 -22.61 -7.47
N LEU A 164 -1.16 -21.69 -6.66
CA LEU A 164 -0.29 -22.04 -5.55
C LEU A 164 -1.01 -22.93 -4.51
N GLU A 165 -2.28 -22.65 -4.24
CA GLU A 165 -3.10 -23.45 -3.34
C GLU A 165 -3.31 -24.87 -3.86
N ARG A 166 -3.70 -24.99 -5.14
CA ARG A 166 -3.90 -26.29 -5.81
C ARG A 166 -2.63 -27.11 -5.89
N ALA A 167 -1.48 -26.45 -5.99
CA ALA A 167 -0.18 -27.10 -5.93
C ALA A 167 0.23 -27.53 -4.50
N GLY A 168 -0.56 -27.20 -3.48
CA GLY A 168 -0.26 -27.52 -2.07
C GLY A 168 0.83 -26.65 -1.45
N ARG A 169 1.09 -25.47 -2.02
CA ARG A 169 2.23 -24.61 -1.64
C ARG A 169 1.82 -23.30 -0.96
N LEU A 170 0.54 -22.95 -1.04
CA LEU A 170 0.01 -21.79 -0.34
C LEU A 170 -0.15 -22.10 1.16
N GLU A 171 0.52 -21.33 2.01
CA GLU A 171 0.28 -21.35 3.45
C GLU A 171 -0.99 -20.57 3.78
N MET A 172 -1.07 -19.32 3.33
CA MET A 172 -2.22 -18.44 3.53
C MET A 172 -2.16 -17.22 2.62
N VAL A 173 -3.31 -16.74 2.16
CA VAL A 173 -3.52 -15.37 1.71
C VAL A 173 -4.05 -14.54 2.87
N VAL A 174 -3.31 -13.51 3.26
CA VAL A 174 -3.76 -12.47 4.18
C VAL A 174 -4.00 -11.20 3.39
N THR A 175 -5.25 -10.82 3.19
CA THR A 175 -5.61 -9.65 2.38
C THR A 175 -6.09 -8.49 3.24
N GLN A 176 -5.61 -7.29 2.96
CA GLN A 176 -6.16 -6.03 3.46
C GLN A 176 -7.40 -5.58 2.69
N ASN A 177 -7.69 -6.21 1.56
CA ASN A 177 -8.77 -5.81 0.67
C ASN A 177 -10.10 -6.35 1.19
N ILE A 178 -11.14 -5.54 1.00
CA ILE A 178 -12.53 -5.83 1.40
C ILE A 178 -13.40 -6.24 0.22
N ASP A 179 -12.80 -6.42 -0.97
CA ASP A 179 -13.50 -6.63 -2.24
C ASP A 179 -13.99 -8.08 -2.46
N GLY A 180 -13.49 -9.01 -1.65
CA GLY A 180 -13.83 -10.44 -1.75
C GLY A 180 -13.28 -11.14 -3.00
N LEU A 181 -12.36 -10.53 -3.77
CA LEU A 181 -11.90 -11.08 -5.04
C LEU A 181 -11.09 -12.37 -4.90
N HIS A 182 -10.33 -12.56 -3.82
CA HIS A 182 -9.69 -13.85 -3.52
C HIS A 182 -10.73 -14.97 -3.31
N ARG A 183 -11.80 -14.68 -2.57
CA ARG A 183 -12.91 -15.61 -2.37
C ARG A 183 -13.60 -15.92 -3.71
N LYS A 184 -13.89 -14.90 -4.52
CA LYS A 184 -14.50 -15.07 -5.87
C LYS A 184 -13.58 -15.85 -6.82
N ALA A 185 -12.26 -15.76 -6.68
CA ALA A 185 -11.30 -16.51 -7.48
C ALA A 185 -11.26 -18.00 -7.14
N GLY A 186 -11.64 -18.34 -5.91
CA GLY A 186 -11.68 -19.71 -5.40
C GLY A 186 -10.61 -20.05 -4.36
N THR A 187 -9.96 -19.05 -3.74
CA THR A 187 -9.11 -19.32 -2.55
C THR A 187 -9.97 -19.90 -1.44
N SER A 188 -9.56 -21.02 -0.85
CA SER A 188 -10.34 -21.67 0.21
C SER A 188 -10.43 -20.80 1.47
N ALA A 189 -11.51 -21.00 2.24
CA ALA A 189 -11.72 -20.26 3.48
C ALA A 189 -10.62 -20.55 4.51
N GLU A 190 -10.09 -21.77 4.52
CA GLU A 190 -9.00 -22.22 5.38
C GLU A 190 -7.71 -21.45 5.09
N LYS A 191 -7.47 -21.15 3.81
CA LYS A 191 -6.28 -20.46 3.29
C LYS A 191 -6.47 -18.96 3.11
N LEU A 192 -7.60 -18.38 3.52
CA LEU A 192 -7.88 -16.96 3.37
C LEU A 192 -8.18 -16.27 4.72
N VAL A 193 -7.50 -15.15 4.96
CA VAL A 193 -7.80 -14.19 6.01
C VAL A 193 -8.07 -12.82 5.36
N GLU A 194 -9.31 -12.35 5.47
CA GLU A 194 -9.71 -10.99 5.09
C GLU A 194 -9.56 -10.08 6.32
N ILE A 195 -8.34 -9.59 6.57
CA ILE A 195 -7.98 -8.97 7.85
C ILE A 195 -8.78 -7.69 8.16
N HIS A 196 -9.27 -7.01 7.12
CA HIS A 196 -10.13 -5.84 7.22
C HIS A 196 -11.61 -6.15 6.95
N GLY A 197 -12.01 -7.41 7.06
CA GLY A 197 -13.37 -7.85 6.78
C GLY A 197 -13.73 -7.79 5.29
N THR A 198 -15.02 -7.74 4.97
CA THR A 198 -15.50 -7.91 3.59
C THR A 198 -16.73 -7.05 3.29
N ASN A 199 -16.85 -6.59 2.03
CA ASN A 199 -18.04 -5.94 1.48
C ASN A 199 -19.11 -6.93 0.99
N LEU A 200 -18.80 -8.23 1.00
CA LEU A 200 -19.74 -9.28 0.58
C LEU A 200 -20.87 -9.50 1.59
N GLU A 201 -20.77 -8.91 2.78
CA GLU A 201 -21.70 -9.09 3.89
C GLU A 201 -21.91 -7.73 4.60
N VAL A 202 -23.01 -7.61 5.33
CA VAL A 202 -23.17 -6.59 6.37
C VAL A 202 -23.10 -7.23 7.75
N GLU A 203 -22.77 -6.44 8.77
CA GLU A 203 -22.71 -6.90 10.15
C GLU A 203 -23.35 -5.89 11.13
N CYS A 204 -24.11 -6.42 12.08
CA CYS A 204 -24.59 -5.66 13.22
C CYS A 204 -23.47 -5.39 14.22
N GLN A 205 -23.25 -4.12 14.55
CA GLN A 205 -22.19 -3.69 15.47
C GLN A 205 -22.52 -3.92 16.96
N SER A 206 -23.64 -4.59 17.27
CA SER A 206 -24.04 -4.92 18.64
C SER A 206 -24.18 -6.43 18.87
N CYS A 207 -24.84 -7.16 17.98
CA CYS A 207 -25.03 -8.60 18.12
C CYS A 207 -24.20 -9.44 17.15
N HIS A 208 -23.39 -8.81 16.29
CA HIS A 208 -22.50 -9.46 15.31
C HIS A 208 -23.19 -10.39 14.31
N ARG A 209 -24.53 -10.31 14.19
CA ARG A 209 -25.25 -10.97 13.11
C ARG A 209 -24.74 -10.45 11.77
N ARG A 210 -24.44 -11.38 10.86
CA ARG A 210 -24.13 -11.10 9.47
C ARG A 210 -25.26 -11.52 8.55
N ASP A 211 -25.44 -10.75 7.49
CA ASP A 211 -26.44 -10.99 6.45
C ASP A 211 -25.87 -10.57 5.08
N ALA A 212 -26.56 -11.00 4.02
CA ALA A 212 -26.26 -10.56 2.66
C ALA A 212 -26.54 -9.05 2.50
N PRO A 213 -25.71 -8.30 1.76
CA PRO A 213 -25.75 -6.84 1.75
C PRO A 213 -26.91 -6.25 0.94
N GLU A 214 -27.42 -6.98 -0.06
CA GLU A 214 -28.30 -6.44 -1.12
C GLU A 214 -29.54 -5.74 -0.57
N GLU A 215 -30.25 -6.35 0.37
CA GLU A 215 -31.48 -5.79 0.95
C GLU A 215 -31.20 -4.52 1.77
N TYR A 216 -30.05 -4.47 2.44
CA TYR A 216 -29.65 -3.33 3.26
C TYR A 216 -29.26 -2.13 2.40
N PHE A 217 -28.53 -2.35 1.31
CA PHE A 217 -28.21 -1.29 0.34
C PHE A 217 -29.47 -0.81 -0.39
N ALA A 218 -30.36 -1.71 -0.83
CA ALA A 218 -31.61 -1.33 -1.46
C ALA A 218 -32.55 -0.56 -0.51
N TYR A 219 -32.57 -0.92 0.78
CA TYR A 219 -33.25 -0.16 1.81
C TYR A 219 -32.67 1.26 1.95
N PHE A 220 -31.34 1.37 2.10
CA PHE A 220 -30.69 2.67 2.26
C PHE A 220 -30.89 3.57 1.04
N GLU A 221 -30.80 3.03 -0.17
CA GLU A 221 -31.00 3.77 -1.41
C GLU A 221 -32.40 4.41 -1.50
N ARG A 222 -33.43 3.66 -1.08
CA ARG A 222 -34.83 4.10 -1.09
C ARG A 222 -35.17 5.04 0.05
N GLU A 223 -34.80 4.69 1.28
CA GLU A 223 -35.25 5.38 2.49
C GLU A 223 -34.32 6.50 2.93
N ARG A 224 -33.05 6.48 2.49
CA ARG A 224 -31.97 7.38 2.93
C ARG A 224 -31.82 7.43 4.45
N LYS A 225 -32.00 6.27 5.09
CA LYS A 225 -31.87 6.07 6.54
C LYS A 225 -30.92 4.91 6.82
N PRO A 226 -29.93 5.05 7.72
CA PRO A 226 -29.03 3.95 8.06
C PRO A 226 -29.83 2.75 8.60
N PRO A 227 -29.62 1.54 8.05
CA PRO A 227 -30.35 0.36 8.50
C PRO A 227 -29.99 -0.04 9.93
N LEU A 228 -30.98 -0.59 10.61
CA LEU A 228 -30.85 -1.16 11.95
C LEU A 228 -31.04 -2.67 11.91
N CYS A 229 -30.32 -3.37 12.78
CA CYS A 229 -30.55 -4.77 13.05
C CYS A 229 -31.86 -4.96 13.82
N ARG A 230 -32.42 -6.17 13.80
CA ARG A 230 -33.56 -6.56 14.64
C ARG A 230 -33.32 -6.32 16.14
N CYS A 231 -32.07 -6.37 16.61
CA CYS A 231 -31.74 -6.04 18.00
C CYS A 231 -31.67 -4.53 18.31
N GLY A 232 -31.90 -3.67 17.32
CA GLY A 232 -31.75 -2.21 17.43
C GLY A 232 -30.32 -1.70 17.18
N GLY A 233 -29.32 -2.60 17.03
CA GLY A 233 -27.93 -2.21 16.76
C GLY A 233 -27.71 -1.71 15.33
N PHE A 234 -26.72 -0.84 15.14
CA PHE A 234 -26.38 -0.30 13.82
C PHE A 234 -25.81 -1.38 12.89
N ILE A 235 -26.21 -1.32 11.62
CA ILE A 235 -25.67 -2.17 10.56
C ILE A 235 -24.68 -1.34 9.73
N LYS A 236 -23.59 -1.97 9.31
CA LYS A 236 -22.66 -1.49 8.27
C LYS A 236 -22.14 -2.70 7.48
N PRO A 237 -21.55 -2.53 6.28
CA PRO A 237 -20.73 -3.56 5.66
C PRO A 237 -19.77 -4.21 6.67
N ALA A 238 -19.56 -5.51 6.55
CA ALA A 238 -18.77 -6.35 7.46
C ALA A 238 -17.25 -6.11 7.34
N THR A 239 -16.87 -4.88 7.00
CA THR A 239 -15.50 -4.37 6.93
C THR A 239 -15.02 -3.91 8.31
N ILE A 240 -13.73 -3.62 8.43
CA ILE A 240 -13.16 -2.94 9.60
C ILE A 240 -12.92 -1.48 9.24
N SER A 241 -13.52 -0.57 9.99
CA SER A 241 -13.32 0.88 9.83
C SER A 241 -12.06 1.36 10.56
N PHE A 242 -11.53 2.53 10.19
CA PHE A 242 -10.47 3.17 10.98
C PHE A 242 -10.92 3.41 12.42
N GLY A 243 -10.05 3.09 13.39
CA GLY A 243 -10.37 3.14 14.82
C GLY A 243 -11.20 1.96 15.34
N GLN A 244 -11.56 0.99 14.48
CA GLN A 244 -12.11 -0.30 14.90
C GLN A 244 -10.96 -1.30 15.09
N SER A 245 -11.06 -2.11 16.14
CA SER A 245 -10.13 -3.21 16.36
C SER A 245 -10.29 -4.28 15.27
N LEU A 246 -9.15 -4.81 14.80
CA LEU A 246 -9.17 -6.04 14.01
C LEU A 246 -9.68 -7.20 14.83
N ARG A 247 -10.18 -8.21 14.13
CA ARG A 247 -10.65 -9.46 14.72
C ARG A 247 -9.49 -10.24 15.33
N PRO A 248 -9.52 -10.58 16.63
CA PRO A 248 -8.48 -11.37 17.26
C PRO A 248 -8.27 -12.72 16.57
N GLU A 249 -9.35 -13.37 16.14
CA GLU A 249 -9.32 -14.65 15.44
C GLU A 249 -8.56 -14.58 14.11
N ASP A 250 -8.73 -13.50 13.35
CA ASP A 250 -8.05 -13.31 12.07
C ASP A 250 -6.57 -12.96 12.27
N LEU A 251 -6.26 -12.14 13.28
CA LEU A 251 -4.88 -11.85 13.69
C LEU A 251 -4.15 -13.11 14.14
N GLU A 252 -4.80 -13.97 14.92
CA GLU A 252 -4.22 -15.22 15.40
C GLU A 252 -3.97 -16.19 14.24
N ARG A 253 -4.93 -16.33 13.31
CA ARG A 253 -4.78 -17.14 12.09
C ARG A 253 -3.63 -16.64 11.23
N ALA A 254 -3.57 -15.33 10.96
CA ALA A 254 -2.50 -14.74 10.17
C ALA A 254 -1.13 -14.85 10.86
N GLY A 255 -1.09 -14.71 12.19
CA GLY A 255 0.12 -14.89 12.99
C GLY A 255 0.65 -16.33 12.95
N ARG A 256 -0.24 -17.34 13.05
CA ARG A 256 0.15 -18.75 12.88
C ARG A 256 0.69 -19.03 11.48
N ALA A 257 0.03 -18.51 10.44
CA ALA A 257 0.51 -18.66 9.07
C ALA A 257 1.89 -18.01 8.88
N ALA A 258 2.11 -16.80 9.43
CA ALA A 258 3.42 -16.14 9.42
C ALA A 258 4.50 -16.95 10.15
N ALA A 259 4.15 -17.66 11.22
CA ALA A 259 5.04 -18.55 11.94
C ALA A 259 5.30 -19.89 11.23
N ALA A 260 4.41 -20.33 10.35
CA ALA A 260 4.55 -21.57 9.58
C ALA A 260 5.24 -21.36 8.22
N ALA A 261 5.14 -20.16 7.64
CA ALA A 261 5.65 -19.85 6.32
C ALA A 261 7.17 -20.04 6.19
N ASP A 262 7.61 -20.45 5.00
CA ASP A 262 9.00 -20.48 4.57
C ASP A 262 9.31 -19.48 3.44
N LEU A 263 8.29 -18.77 2.95
CA LEU A 263 8.40 -17.61 2.06
C LEU A 263 7.27 -16.62 2.36
N ALA A 264 7.58 -15.33 2.50
CA ALA A 264 6.59 -14.26 2.60
C ALA A 264 6.64 -13.36 1.37
N ILE A 265 5.48 -13.02 0.81
CA ILE A 265 5.36 -12.16 -0.37
C ILE A 265 4.29 -11.09 -0.13
N SER A 266 4.66 -9.81 -0.21
CA SER A 266 3.74 -8.68 -0.16
C SER A 266 3.45 -8.15 -1.56
N LEU A 267 2.16 -8.09 -1.92
CA LEU A 267 1.70 -7.72 -3.25
C LEU A 267 0.81 -6.47 -3.22
N GLY A 268 1.20 -5.43 -3.97
CA GLY A 268 0.34 -4.27 -4.23
C GLY A 268 -0.08 -3.52 -2.97
N SER A 269 0.84 -3.36 -2.01
CA SER A 269 0.59 -2.66 -0.76
C SER A 269 1.71 -1.70 -0.42
N THR A 270 1.35 -0.52 0.09
CA THR A 270 2.30 0.44 0.66
C THR A 270 2.85 0.00 2.02
N LEU A 271 2.24 -1.03 2.63
CA LEU A 271 2.67 -1.61 3.91
C LEU A 271 2.70 -0.60 5.09
N SER A 272 1.81 0.38 5.04
CA SER A 272 1.75 1.50 6.01
C SER A 272 0.67 1.37 7.08
N VAL A 273 -0.15 0.30 7.05
CA VAL A 273 -1.30 0.14 7.95
C VAL A 273 -1.04 -0.96 8.95
N TYR A 274 -0.85 -0.58 10.21
CA TYR A 274 -0.64 -1.52 11.31
C TYR A 274 -1.94 -1.83 12.06
N PRO A 275 -2.07 -3.05 12.62
CA PRO A 275 -1.03 -4.09 12.70
C PRO A 275 -0.91 -5.00 11.47
N ALA A 276 -1.76 -4.85 10.44
CA ALA A 276 -1.78 -5.73 9.28
C ALA A 276 -0.42 -5.82 8.54
N ALA A 277 0.23 -4.68 8.30
CA ALA A 277 1.55 -4.63 7.67
C ALA A 277 2.63 -5.40 8.46
N GLY A 278 2.48 -5.54 9.77
CA GLY A 278 3.41 -6.29 10.62
C GLY A 278 3.39 -7.81 10.38
N ILE A 279 2.37 -8.36 9.71
CA ILE A 279 2.22 -9.80 9.47
C ILE A 279 3.36 -10.36 8.59
N PRO A 280 3.60 -9.86 7.36
CA PRO A 280 4.73 -10.32 6.56
C PRO A 280 6.08 -9.99 7.20
N GLN A 281 6.20 -8.87 7.93
CA GLN A 281 7.42 -8.52 8.66
C GLN A 281 7.73 -9.52 9.78
N ALA A 282 6.71 -9.97 10.52
CA ALA A 282 6.87 -10.98 11.58
C ALA A 282 7.32 -12.33 11.00
N ALA A 283 6.86 -12.70 9.81
CA ALA A 283 7.37 -13.87 9.10
C ALA A 283 8.86 -13.68 8.74
N ALA A 284 9.20 -12.54 8.12
CA ALA A 284 10.56 -12.20 7.69
C ALA A 284 11.58 -12.14 8.84
N ALA A 285 11.17 -11.68 10.03
CA ALA A 285 12.01 -11.62 11.23
C ALA A 285 12.54 -12.99 11.69
N ARG A 286 12.01 -14.10 11.15
CA ARG A 286 12.51 -15.47 11.37
C ARG A 286 13.68 -15.84 10.44
N GLY A 287 14.08 -14.96 9.54
CA GLY A 287 15.14 -15.19 8.55
C GLY A 287 14.69 -15.96 7.32
N ILE A 288 13.38 -16.02 7.03
CA ILE A 288 12.87 -16.58 5.78
C ILE A 288 12.92 -15.51 4.67
N PRO A 289 13.00 -15.91 3.39
CA PRO A 289 12.90 -14.96 2.29
C PRO A 289 11.63 -14.11 2.36
N TYR A 290 11.81 -12.79 2.20
CA TYR A 290 10.72 -11.83 2.14
C TYR A 290 10.79 -11.02 0.84
N VAL A 291 9.70 -11.07 0.06
CA VAL A 291 9.61 -10.40 -1.24
C VAL A 291 8.53 -9.33 -1.21
N VAL A 292 8.79 -8.16 -1.79
CA VAL A 292 7.80 -7.09 -1.98
C VAL A 292 7.68 -6.77 -3.46
N ILE A 293 6.46 -6.78 -3.98
CA ILE A 293 6.11 -6.38 -5.35
C ILE A 293 5.09 -5.25 -5.28
N ASN A 294 5.50 -4.05 -5.67
CA ASN A 294 4.65 -2.88 -5.61
C ASN A 294 5.04 -1.83 -6.64
N ARG A 295 4.08 -1.00 -7.04
CA ARG A 295 4.35 0.28 -7.72
C ARG A 295 4.54 1.37 -6.68
N GLY A 296 5.70 2.02 -6.69
CA GLY A 296 6.08 3.05 -5.74
C GLY A 296 6.58 2.48 -4.41
N PRO A 297 7.15 3.36 -3.56
CA PRO A 297 7.81 2.96 -2.33
C PRO A 297 6.85 2.31 -1.32
N THR A 298 7.42 1.45 -0.48
CA THR A 298 6.72 0.84 0.66
C THR A 298 7.46 1.13 1.96
N GLU A 299 6.73 1.10 3.09
CA GLU A 299 7.36 1.26 4.41
C GLU A 299 8.34 0.13 4.75
N HIS A 300 8.31 -0.98 4.01
CA HIS A 300 9.16 -2.14 4.24
C HIS A 300 10.42 -2.15 3.39
N ASP A 301 10.58 -1.20 2.44
CA ASP A 301 11.71 -1.17 1.49
C ASP A 301 13.08 -1.03 2.19
N HIS A 302 13.09 -0.54 3.44
CA HIS A 302 14.30 -0.33 4.24
C HIS A 302 14.55 -1.41 5.29
N LEU A 303 13.69 -2.43 5.37
CA LEU A 303 13.84 -3.51 6.34
C LEU A 303 15.05 -4.39 5.96
N PRO A 304 15.94 -4.71 6.93
CA PRO A 304 17.07 -5.58 6.66
C PRO A 304 16.66 -7.01 6.29
N GLU A 305 15.44 -7.43 6.65
CA GLU A 305 14.88 -8.74 6.30
C GLU A 305 14.36 -8.82 4.85
N LEU A 306 14.21 -7.67 4.16
CA LEU A 306 13.71 -7.65 2.79
C LEU A 306 14.73 -8.30 1.84
N THR A 307 14.36 -9.44 1.28
CA THR A 307 15.24 -10.25 0.44
C THR A 307 15.21 -9.80 -1.02
N LEU A 308 14.01 -9.46 -1.53
CA LEU A 308 13.83 -9.02 -2.90
C LEU A 308 12.75 -7.93 -2.99
N ARG A 309 13.10 -6.81 -3.64
CA ARG A 309 12.17 -5.73 -3.96
C ARG A 309 12.01 -5.62 -5.47
N LEU A 310 10.79 -5.81 -5.97
CA LEU A 310 10.47 -5.69 -7.39
C LEU A 310 9.53 -4.50 -7.61
N GLU A 311 9.99 -3.51 -8.37
CA GLU A 311 9.21 -2.34 -8.78
C GLU A 311 8.47 -2.64 -10.07
N GLY A 312 7.14 -2.51 -10.07
CA GLY A 312 6.34 -2.74 -11.27
C GLY A 312 4.91 -3.18 -11.02
N ASP A 313 4.20 -3.52 -12.09
CA ASP A 313 2.85 -4.07 -12.00
C ASP A 313 2.87 -5.47 -11.40
N VAL A 314 2.09 -5.69 -10.34
CA VAL A 314 1.93 -7.02 -9.75
C VAL A 314 1.37 -8.00 -10.79
N ALA A 315 0.50 -7.54 -11.70
CA ALA A 315 -0.11 -8.40 -12.72
C ALA A 315 0.90 -8.88 -13.78
N GLU A 316 1.97 -8.13 -14.01
CA GLU A 316 3.03 -8.47 -14.98
C GLU A 316 4.13 -9.32 -14.36
N ILE A 317 4.29 -9.29 -13.03
CA ILE A 317 5.39 -9.96 -12.33
C ILE A 317 4.93 -11.27 -11.67
N PHE A 318 3.89 -11.21 -10.83
CA PHE A 318 3.56 -12.32 -9.94
C PHE A 318 2.97 -13.54 -10.67
N PRO A 319 1.96 -13.42 -11.55
CA PRO A 319 1.42 -14.57 -12.25
C PRO A 319 2.45 -15.31 -13.13
N PRO A 320 3.30 -14.63 -13.95
CA PRO A 320 4.34 -15.32 -14.70
C PRO A 320 5.35 -16.05 -13.83
N ALA A 321 5.74 -15.47 -12.69
CA ALA A 321 6.67 -16.11 -11.76
C ALA A 321 6.07 -17.38 -11.12
N VAL A 322 4.78 -17.34 -10.74
CA VAL A 322 4.05 -18.52 -10.24
C VAL A 322 3.98 -19.61 -11.32
N ALA A 323 3.59 -19.25 -12.54
CA ALA A 323 3.51 -20.19 -13.66
C ALA A 323 4.85 -20.88 -13.94
N ARG A 324 5.95 -20.11 -13.94
CA ARG A 324 7.31 -20.62 -14.11
C ARG A 324 7.70 -21.58 -13.00
N ALA A 325 7.50 -21.19 -11.75
CA ALA A 325 7.86 -22.02 -10.60
C ALA A 325 7.10 -23.36 -10.56
N LEU A 326 5.81 -23.36 -10.90
CA LEU A 326 4.99 -24.58 -10.94
C LEU A 326 5.32 -25.46 -12.16
N ALA A 327 5.71 -24.88 -13.29
CA ALA A 327 6.13 -25.63 -14.46
C ALA A 327 7.45 -26.41 -14.21
N ASP A 328 8.38 -25.81 -13.46
CA ASP A 328 9.67 -26.43 -13.15
C ASP A 328 9.54 -27.51 -12.06
N GLY A 329 8.67 -27.31 -11.06
CA GLY A 329 8.36 -28.31 -10.04
C GLY A 329 7.76 -29.61 -10.60
N ASN A 330 6.98 -29.53 -11.68
CA ASN A 330 6.41 -30.70 -12.36
C ASN A 330 7.44 -31.52 -13.17
N ARG A 331 8.67 -31.03 -13.37
CA ARG A 331 9.71 -31.77 -14.11
C ARG A 331 10.48 -32.76 -13.24
N HIS A 332 10.39 -32.67 -11.91
CA HIS A 332 11.08 -33.57 -10.98
C HIS A 332 10.09 -34.12 -9.93
N PRO A 333 9.28 -35.14 -10.29
CA PRO A 333 8.62 -35.93 -9.26
C PRO A 333 9.70 -36.69 -8.48
N THR A 334 9.80 -36.40 -7.19
CA THR A 334 10.57 -37.21 -6.22
C THR A 334 10.05 -38.64 -6.19
#